data_AF-A0A3B1C5L2-F1
#
_entry.id   AF-A0A3B1C5L2-F1
#
_cell.length_a   1.000
_cell.length_b   1.000
_cell.length_c   1.000
_cell.angle_alpha   90.00
_cell.angle_beta   90.00
_cell.angle_gamma   90.00
#
_symmetry.space_group_name_H-M   'P 1'
#
loop_
_entity.id
_entity.type
_entity.pdbx_description
1 polymer ?
#
loop_
_entity_poly.entity_id
_entity_poly.type
_entity_poly.pdbx_seq_one_letter_code
_entity_poly.pdbx_strand_id
1 'polypeptide(L)'
;MNDSKLLYLIEGDIPLLTFLLVWAGILALNGNIKKHKKVALAHAIATLASFLLIIILVRVGYEVGGNAPKWIMNVHHTIIYTIPPALICLMVTGLKGKLSIHKGFALFYVLTWSGALLTGLVILMKVKKWI
;
A
#
# COMPACT_ATOMS: atom_id res chain seq x y z
N MET A 1 -21.94 7.35 -7.85
CA MET A 1 -20.87 8.35 -7.64
C MET A 1 -19.93 8.16 -8.83
N ASN A 2 -19.80 9.14 -9.74
CA ASN A 2 -19.14 8.95 -11.04
C ASN A 2 -17.78 8.26 -10.92
N ASP A 3 -17.63 7.12 -11.59
CA ASP A 3 -16.44 6.26 -11.56
C ASP A 3 -15.15 7.04 -11.88
N SER A 4 -15.25 8.10 -12.67
CA SER A 4 -14.15 9.01 -13.01
C SER A 4 -13.58 9.78 -11.82
N LYS A 5 -14.41 10.31 -10.90
CA LYS A 5 -13.90 11.03 -9.71
C LYS A 5 -13.18 10.09 -8.74
N LEU A 6 -13.63 8.85 -8.68
CA LEU A 6 -13.05 7.82 -7.84
C LEU A 6 -11.69 7.35 -8.38
N LEU A 7 -11.57 7.21 -9.70
CA LEU A 7 -10.32 6.88 -10.37
C LEU A 7 -9.25 7.95 -10.13
N TYR A 8 -9.63 9.24 -10.24
CA TYR A 8 -8.71 10.35 -9.96
C TYR A 8 -8.26 10.41 -8.49
N LEU A 9 -9.12 10.03 -7.55
CA LEU A 9 -8.75 9.91 -6.13
C LEU A 9 -7.70 8.81 -5.93
N ILE A 10 -7.87 7.65 -6.55
CA ILE A 10 -6.88 6.56 -6.50
C ILE A 10 -5.56 6.98 -7.17
N GLU A 11 -5.64 7.62 -8.33
CA GLU A 11 -4.47 8.12 -9.07
C GLU A 11 -3.71 9.20 -8.29
N GLY A 12 -4.37 9.94 -7.40
CA GLY A 12 -3.75 10.90 -6.48
C GLY A 12 -3.22 10.28 -5.19
N ASP A 13 -3.95 9.32 -4.62
CA ASP A 13 -3.62 8.68 -3.35
C ASP A 13 -2.42 7.72 -3.47
N ILE A 14 -2.33 6.96 -4.57
CA ILE A 14 -1.25 5.98 -4.77
C ILE A 14 0.14 6.65 -4.81
N PRO A 15 0.38 7.73 -5.57
CA PRO A 15 1.66 8.44 -5.55
C PRO A 15 1.99 9.02 -4.19
N LEU A 16 1.01 9.62 -3.51
CA LEU A 16 1.19 10.21 -2.17
C LEU A 16 1.58 9.13 -1.15
N LEU A 17 0.89 7.99 -1.15
CA LEU A 17 1.22 6.84 -0.32
C LEU A 17 2.62 6.30 -0.61
N THR A 18 2.97 6.18 -1.88
CA THR A 18 4.29 5.66 -2.28
C THR A 18 5.40 6.61 -1.83
N PHE A 19 5.18 7.92 -1.93
CA PHE A 19 6.11 8.93 -1.42
C PHE A 19 6.27 8.84 0.11
N LEU A 20 5.16 8.81 0.86
CA LEU A 20 5.17 8.70 2.32
C LEU A 20 5.87 7.41 2.78
N LEU A 21 5.69 6.32 2.05
CA LEU A 21 6.34 5.04 2.30
C LEU A 21 7.86 5.09 2.08
N VAL A 22 8.30 5.60 0.93
CA VAL A 22 9.74 5.77 0.63
C VAL A 22 10.38 6.68 1.67
N TRP A 23 9.72 7.78 2.01
CA TRP A 23 10.19 8.71 3.02
C TRP A 23 10.27 8.05 4.40
N ALA A 24 9.24 7.32 4.83
CA ALA A 24 9.26 6.58 6.09
C ALA A 24 10.38 5.52 6.10
N GLY A 25 10.54 4.77 5.01
CA GLY A 25 11.61 3.79 4.85
C GLY A 25 13.01 4.40 5.01
N ILE A 26 13.29 5.51 4.32
CA ILE A 26 14.56 6.24 4.44
C ILE A 26 14.80 6.71 5.87
N LEU A 27 13.78 7.28 6.53
CA LEU A 27 13.92 7.73 7.92
C LEU A 27 14.14 6.57 8.91
N ALA A 28 13.51 5.43 8.69
CA ALA A 28 13.70 4.22 9.48
C ALA A 28 15.12 3.67 9.32
N LEU A 29 15.64 3.64 8.09
CA LEU A 29 17.00 3.20 7.78
C LEU A 29 18.06 4.13 8.39
N ASN A 30 17.80 5.45 8.37
CA ASN A 30 18.66 6.49 8.94
C ASN A 30 18.53 6.65 10.46
N GLY A 31 17.67 5.87 11.13
CA GLY A 31 17.51 5.90 12.60
C GLY A 31 16.81 7.15 13.15
N ASN A 32 16.18 7.97 12.30
CA ASN A 32 15.49 9.19 12.72
C ASN A 32 14.06 8.89 13.21
N ILE A 33 13.97 8.29 14.40
CA ILE A 33 12.72 7.75 14.95
C ILE A 33 11.64 8.82 15.17
N LYS A 34 12.01 10.04 15.60
CA LYS A 34 11.02 11.11 15.86
C LYS A 34 10.31 11.56 14.58
N LYS A 35 11.06 11.80 13.49
CA LYS A 35 10.47 12.15 12.19
C LYS A 35 9.75 10.94 11.58
N HIS A 36 10.35 9.75 11.68
CA HIS A 36 9.75 8.51 11.21
C HIS A 36 8.37 8.27 11.83
N LYS A 37 8.20 8.43 13.14
CA LYS A 37 6.89 8.24 13.81
C LYS A 37 5.79 9.14 13.25
N LYS A 38 6.09 10.40 12.97
CA LYS A 38 5.11 11.34 12.39
C LYS A 38 4.73 10.95 10.96
N VAL A 39 5.73 10.63 10.13
CA VAL A 39 5.50 10.24 8.73
C VAL A 39 4.82 8.88 8.64
N ALA A 40 5.23 7.90 9.46
CA ALA A 40 4.62 6.58 9.53
C ALA A 40 3.16 6.64 10.01
N LEU A 41 2.83 7.54 10.93
CA LEU A 41 1.44 7.78 11.35
C LEU A 41 0.60 8.37 10.22
N ALA A 42 1.10 9.41 9.55
CA ALA A 42 0.42 9.99 8.39
C ALA A 42 0.24 8.95 7.27
N HIS A 43 1.28 8.16 7.00
CA HIS A 43 1.24 7.04 6.06
C HIS A 43 0.20 6.00 6.46
N ALA A 44 0.11 5.64 7.74
CA ALA A 44 -0.86 4.66 8.23
C ALA A 44 -2.30 5.14 8.07
N ILE A 45 -2.57 6.41 8.41
CA ILE A 45 -3.88 7.03 8.24
C ILE A 45 -4.26 7.07 6.76
N ALA A 46 -3.35 7.53 5.90
CA ALA A 46 -3.54 7.55 4.46
C ALA A 46 -3.78 6.12 3.91
N THR A 47 -2.99 5.14 4.36
CA THR A 47 -3.11 3.74 3.91
C THR A 47 -4.45 3.17 4.32
N LEU A 48 -4.92 3.44 5.54
CA LEU A 48 -6.21 2.98 6.03
C LEU A 48 -7.37 3.63 5.24
N ALA A 49 -7.28 4.92 4.96
CA ALA A 49 -8.24 5.65 4.14
C ALA A 49 -8.31 5.08 2.71
N SER A 50 -7.16 4.85 2.07
CA SER A 50 -7.11 4.25 0.74
C SER A 50 -7.53 2.78 0.74
N PHE A 51 -7.28 2.01 1.80
CA PHE A 51 -7.77 0.64 1.94
C PHE A 51 -9.30 0.58 2.02
N LEU A 52 -9.91 1.48 2.80
CA LEU A 52 -11.37 1.65 2.84
C LEU A 52 -11.91 2.04 1.46
N LEU A 53 -11.23 2.95 0.76
CA LEU A 53 -11.59 3.37 -0.59
C LEU A 53 -11.51 2.21 -1.59
N ILE A 54 -10.44 1.41 -1.54
CA ILE A 54 -10.24 0.21 -2.38
C ILE A 54 -11.31 -0.85 -2.06
N ILE A 55 -11.65 -1.09 -0.80
CA ILE A 55 -12.75 -2.01 -0.45
C ILE A 55 -14.07 -1.53 -1.06
N ILE A 56 -14.36 -0.23 -0.97
CA ILE A 56 -15.54 0.36 -1.60
C ILE A 56 -15.48 0.18 -3.12
N LEU A 57 -14.32 0.38 -3.74
CA LEU A 57 -14.08 0.18 -5.16
C LEU A 57 -14.16 -1.27 -5.62
N VAL A 58 -13.71 -2.22 -4.82
CA VAL A 58 -13.83 -3.64 -5.12
C VAL A 58 -15.30 -4.05 -4.99
N ARG A 59 -16.04 -3.47 -4.03
CA ARG A 59 -17.46 -3.74 -3.84
C ARG A 59 -18.35 -3.09 -4.91
N VAL A 60 -17.95 -1.91 -5.43
CA VAL A 60 -18.65 -1.18 -6.51
C VAL A 60 -18.17 -1.65 -7.89
N GLY A 61 -16.88 -1.88 -8.04
CA GLY A 61 -16.19 -2.39 -9.24
C GLY A 61 -16.17 -3.92 -9.34
N TYR A 62 -17.01 -4.63 -8.60
CA TYR A 62 -17.35 -6.04 -8.87
C TYR A 62 -17.94 -6.21 -10.28
N GLU A 63 -18.33 -5.11 -10.95
CA GLU A 63 -18.64 -5.06 -12.38
C GLU A 63 -17.40 -5.01 -13.30
N VAL A 64 -16.23 -4.55 -12.82
CA VAL A 64 -14.98 -4.45 -13.60
C VAL A 64 -14.06 -5.67 -13.40
N GLY A 65 -14.21 -6.39 -12.29
CA GLY A 65 -13.48 -7.62 -11.96
C GLY A 65 -13.79 -8.85 -12.85
N GLY A 66 -14.70 -8.71 -13.83
CA GLY A 66 -15.08 -9.81 -14.73
C GLY A 66 -13.99 -10.30 -15.68
N ASN A 67 -12.90 -9.54 -15.89
CA ASN A 67 -11.91 -9.82 -16.95
C ASN A 67 -10.47 -10.08 -16.45
N ALA A 68 -10.17 -10.01 -15.16
CA ALA A 68 -8.82 -10.31 -14.65
C ALA A 68 -8.67 -11.81 -14.31
N PRO A 69 -7.55 -12.47 -14.67
CA PRO A 69 -7.32 -13.87 -14.30
C PRO A 69 -7.32 -14.06 -12.78
N LYS A 70 -8.16 -14.98 -12.29
CA LYS A 70 -8.37 -15.24 -10.84
C LYS A 70 -7.08 -15.46 -10.05
N TRP A 71 -6.05 -16.05 -10.67
CA TRP A 71 -4.77 -16.30 -10.01
C TRP A 71 -3.99 -15.01 -9.66
N ILE A 72 -3.98 -14.01 -10.55
CA ILE A 72 -3.30 -12.72 -10.31
C ILE A 72 -4.04 -11.95 -9.21
N MET A 73 -5.37 -11.99 -9.25
CA MET A 73 -6.23 -11.38 -8.23
C MET A 73 -5.98 -11.99 -6.85
N ASN A 74 -5.88 -13.32 -6.75
CA ASN A 74 -5.56 -13.99 -5.48
C ASN A 74 -4.19 -13.56 -4.95
N VAL A 75 -3.16 -13.53 -5.81
CA VAL A 75 -1.81 -13.08 -5.41
C VAL A 75 -1.85 -11.62 -4.94
N HIS A 76 -2.53 -10.74 -5.68
CA HIS A 76 -2.66 -9.32 -5.33
C HIS A 76 -3.37 -9.14 -3.98
N HIS A 77 -4.46 -9.86 -3.75
CA HIS A 77 -5.17 -9.86 -2.47
C HIS A 77 -4.27 -10.33 -1.33
N THR A 78 -3.54 -11.44 -1.50
CA THR A 78 -2.61 -11.95 -0.48
C THR A 78 -1.58 -10.89 -0.10
N ILE A 79 -0.99 -10.19 -1.08
CA ILE A 79 -0.01 -9.13 -0.81
C ILE A 79 -0.68 -7.94 -0.10
N ILE A 80 -1.83 -7.48 -0.57
CA ILE A 80 -2.58 -6.37 0.04
C ILE A 80 -2.95 -6.66 1.49
N TYR A 81 -3.39 -7.87 1.81
CA TYR A 81 -3.74 -8.25 3.18
C TYR A 81 -2.54 -8.35 4.12
N THR A 82 -1.31 -8.47 3.59
CA THR A 82 -0.08 -8.44 4.39
C THR A 82 0.43 -7.03 4.70
N ILE A 83 -0.06 -5.99 4.01
CA ILE A 83 0.34 -4.59 4.23
C ILE A 83 -0.06 -4.09 5.64
N PRO A 84 -1.32 -4.26 6.11
CA PRO A 84 -1.72 -3.81 7.45
C PRO A 84 -0.91 -4.41 8.60
N PRO A 85 -0.70 -5.75 8.71
CA PRO A 85 0.11 -6.31 9.78
C PRO A 85 1.58 -5.88 9.70
N ALA A 86 2.15 -5.77 8.49
CA ALA A 86 3.52 -5.29 8.32
C ALA A 86 3.68 -3.83 8.78
N LEU A 87 2.73 -2.96 8.45
CA LEU A 87 2.68 -1.58 8.93
C LEU A 87 2.58 -1.51 10.46
N ILE A 88 1.72 -2.33 11.08
CA ILE A 88 1.60 -2.40 12.54
C ILE A 88 2.92 -2.83 13.18
N CYS A 89 3.57 -3.88 12.67
CA CYS A 89 4.87 -4.33 13.15
C CYS A 89 5.93 -3.21 13.06
N LEU A 90 5.93 -2.46 11.96
CA LEU A 90 6.84 -1.35 11.70
C LEU A 90 6.60 -0.18 12.67
N MET A 91 5.34 0.15 12.96
CA MET A 91 4.98 1.14 13.98
C MET A 91 5.38 0.69 15.39
N VAL A 92 5.05 -0.54 15.78
CA VAL A 92 5.35 -1.09 17.11
C VAL A 92 6.86 -1.14 17.35
N THR A 93 7.63 -1.59 16.37
CA THR A 93 9.10 -1.66 16.48
C THR A 93 9.74 -0.27 16.53
N GLY A 94 9.19 0.70 15.80
CA GLY A 94 9.59 2.10 15.87
C GLY A 94 9.19 2.77 17.21
N LEU A 95 8.06 2.40 17.79
CA LEU A 95 7.62 2.86 19.12
C LEU A 95 8.51 2.31 20.23
N LYS A 96 8.83 1.02 20.18
CA LYS A 96 9.69 0.32 21.16
C LYS A 96 11.19 0.61 21.01
N GLY A 97 11.60 1.41 20.02
CA GLY A 97 12.99 1.80 19.81
C GLY A 97 13.93 0.64 19.38
N LYS A 98 13.39 -0.49 18.91
CA LYS A 98 14.18 -1.66 18.52
C LYS A 98 14.73 -1.50 17.09
N LEU A 99 15.78 -0.68 16.95
CA LEU A 99 16.35 -0.25 15.66
C LEU A 99 16.69 -1.39 14.69
N SER A 100 17.38 -2.45 15.11
CA SER A 100 17.77 -3.55 14.21
C SER A 100 16.54 -4.26 13.61
N ILE A 101 15.57 -4.60 14.46
CA ILE A 101 14.32 -5.27 14.06
C ILE A 101 13.46 -4.31 13.22
N HIS A 102 13.43 -3.03 13.57
CA HIS A 102 12.69 -2.00 12.87
C HIS A 102 13.17 -1.82 11.42
N LYS A 103 14.48 -1.83 11.17
CA LYS A 103 15.03 -1.78 9.79
C LYS A 103 14.61 -3.01 8.97
N GLY A 104 14.61 -4.19 9.58
CA GLY A 104 14.13 -5.42 8.93
C GLY A 104 12.66 -5.33 8.51
N PHE A 105 11.78 -4.87 9.41
CA PHE A 105 10.37 -4.66 9.08
C PHE A 105 10.17 -3.53 8.06
N ALA A 106 10.97 -2.47 8.11
CA ALA A 106 10.94 -1.41 7.10
C ALA A 106 11.26 -1.95 5.71
N LEU A 107 12.29 -2.78 5.58
CA LEU A 107 12.62 -3.43 4.32
C LEU A 107 11.51 -4.37 3.85
N PHE A 108 11.01 -5.25 4.73
CA PHE A 108 9.93 -6.17 4.41
C PHE A 108 8.70 -5.41 3.91
N TYR A 109 8.28 -4.36 4.62
CA TYR A 109 7.14 -3.53 4.27
C TYR A 109 7.28 -2.86 2.89
N VAL A 110 8.46 -2.33 2.57
CA VAL A 110 8.76 -1.73 1.26
C VAL A 110 8.65 -2.78 0.15
N LEU A 111 9.16 -4.00 0.37
CA LEU A 111 9.06 -5.09 -0.60
C LEU A 111 7.60 -5.49 -0.85
N THR A 112 6.82 -5.66 0.22
CA THR A 112 5.40 -6.02 0.14
C THR A 112 4.60 -4.95 -0.61
N TRP A 113 4.84 -3.67 -0.32
CA TRP A 113 4.18 -2.56 -1.02
C TRP A 113 4.54 -2.50 -2.51
N SER A 114 5.82 -2.69 -2.82
CA SER A 114 6.30 -2.75 -4.21
C SER A 114 5.65 -3.90 -4.98
N GLY A 115 5.50 -5.07 -4.33
CA GLY A 115 4.77 -6.21 -4.88
C GLY A 115 3.29 -5.91 -5.15
N ALA A 116 2.64 -5.14 -4.26
CA ALA A 116 1.24 -4.73 -4.44
C ALA A 116 1.09 -3.79 -5.65
N LEU A 117 2.01 -2.83 -5.81
CA LEU A 117 2.03 -1.92 -6.97
C LEU A 117 2.26 -2.68 -8.28
N LEU A 118 3.22 -3.60 -8.31
CA LEU A 118 3.51 -4.43 -9.49
C LEU A 118 2.32 -5.29 -9.90
N THR A 119 1.72 -6.00 -8.95
CA THR A 119 0.55 -6.86 -9.23
C THR A 119 -0.68 -6.04 -9.61
N GLY A 120 -0.90 -4.88 -8.98
CA GLY A 120 -1.95 -3.93 -9.36
C GLY A 120 -1.76 -3.37 -10.77
N LEU A 121 -0.53 -3.02 -11.15
CA LEU A 121 -0.18 -2.55 -12.49
C LEU A 121 -0.47 -3.63 -13.55
N VAL A 122 -0.06 -4.88 -13.30
CA VAL A 122 -0.32 -6.01 -14.21
C VAL A 122 -1.83 -6.24 -14.41
N ILE A 123 -2.62 -6.15 -13.33
CA ILE A 123 -4.09 -6.25 -13.42
C ILE A 123 -4.64 -5.10 -14.29
N LEU A 124 -4.20 -3.87 -14.03
CA LEU A 124 -4.64 -2.69 -14.79
C LEU A 124 -4.31 -2.80 -16.29
N MET A 125 -3.09 -3.23 -16.62
CA MET A 125 -2.64 -3.40 -18.02
C MET A 125 -3.48 -4.45 -18.75
N LYS A 126 -3.79 -5.59 -18.11
CA LYS A 126 -4.66 -6.63 -18.67
C LYS A 126 -6.11 -6.16 -18.84
N VAL A 127 -6.65 -5.44 -17.87
CA VAL A 127 -8.03 -4.92 -17.93
C VAL A 127 -8.19 -3.86 -19.03
N LYS A 128 -7.19 -2.97 -19.20
CA LYS A 128 -7.19 -1.96 -20.26
C LYS A 128 -6.75 -2.49 -21.64
N LYS A 129 -6.47 -3.80 -21.78
CA LYS A 129 -5.93 -4.43 -23.00
C LYS A 129 -4.67 -3.73 -23.54
N TRP A 130 -3.84 -3.23 -22.64
CA TRP A 130 -2.53 -2.69 -23.02
C TRP A 130 -1.52 -3.83 -23.29
N ILE A 131 -1.86 -5.04 -22.82
CA ILE A 131 -1.27 -6.36 -23.10
C ILE A 131 -2.42 -7.36 -23.12
#